data_AF-A0A8J4XJJ7-F1
#
_entry.id   AF-A0A8J4XJJ7-F1
#
_cell.length_a   1.000
_cell.length_b   1.000
_cell.length_c   1.000
_cell.angle_alpha   90.00
_cell.angle_beta   90.00
_cell.angle_gamma   90.00
#
_symmetry.space_group_name_H-M   'P 1'
#
loop_
_entity.id
_entity.type
_entity.pdbx_description
1 polymer ?
#
loop_
_entity_poly.entity_id
_entity_poly.type
_entity_poly.pdbx_seq_one_letter_code
_entity_poly.pdbx_strand_id
1 'polypeptide(L)' 'MTEIPIINDSPPEELRCTTCLLPMQYQIKKDGKFLWQCFKCGKQYLVSQNNDDSLEESWSPPR' A
#
# COMPACT_ATOMS: atom_id res chain seq x y z
N MET A 1 -2.70 29.94 16.90
CA MET A 1 -3.38 29.16 15.86
C MET A 1 -3.03 27.71 16.09
N THR A 2 -3.98 26.91 16.54
CA THR A 2 -3.77 25.48 16.78
C THR A 2 -3.77 24.80 15.41
N GLU A 3 -2.59 24.43 14.93
CA GLU A 3 -2.43 23.63 13.72
C GLU A 3 -3.01 22.25 14.01
N ILE A 4 -4.20 22.00 13.45
CA ILE A 4 -4.89 20.72 13.57
C ILE A 4 -4.02 19.72 12.81
N PRO A 5 -3.56 18.62 13.43
CA PRO A 5 -2.75 17.64 12.74
C PRO A 5 -3.62 17.08 11.61
N ILE A 6 -3.21 17.36 10.38
CA ILE A 6 -3.79 16.77 9.19
C ILE A 6 -3.45 15.29 9.30
N ILE A 7 -4.34 14.52 9.94
CA ILE A 7 -4.34 13.07 9.84
C ILE A 7 -4.67 12.84 8.37
N ASN A 8 -3.61 12.70 7.57
CA ASN A 8 -3.70 12.29 6.18
C ASN A 8 -4.24 10.86 6.19
N ASP A 9 -5.56 10.76 6.18
CA ASP A 9 -6.32 9.54 5.93
C ASP A 9 -6.15 9.05 4.47
N SER A 10 -5.35 9.78 3.70
CA SER A 10 -4.90 9.42 2.36
C SER A 10 -3.95 8.23 2.45
N PRO A 11 -4.18 7.12 1.72
CA PRO A 11 -3.13 6.12 1.50
C PRO A 11 -1.90 6.83 0.93
N PRO A 12 -0.67 6.32 1.13
CA PRO A 12 0.53 6.94 0.56
C PRO A 12 0.25 7.21 -0.92
N GLU A 13 0.29 8.49 -1.33
CA GLU A 13 -0.13 8.93 -2.67
C GLU A 13 0.56 8.14 -3.79
N GLU A 14 1.71 7.54 -3.47
CA GLU A 14 2.42 6.65 -4.36
C GLU A 14 3.17 5.55 -3.59
N LEU A 15 2.72 4.30 -3.68
CA LEU A 15 3.46 3.14 -3.16
C LEU A 15 4.42 2.63 -4.24
N ARG A 16 5.73 2.55 -3.96
CA ARG A 16 6.72 2.04 -4.93
C ARG A 16 7.15 0.62 -4.61
N CYS A 17 7.31 -0.19 -5.65
CA CYS A 17 7.87 -1.53 -5.54
C CYS A 17 9.35 -1.44 -5.19
N THR A 18 9.77 -2.05 -4.08
CA THR A 18 11.18 -2.12 -3.66
C THR A 18 12.07 -2.88 -4.64
N THR A 19 11.49 -3.75 -5.47
CA THR A 19 12.23 -4.56 -6.46
C THR A 19 12.36 -3.85 -7.81
N CYS A 20 11.27 -3.28 -8.31
CA CYS A 20 11.25 -2.67 -9.64
C CYS A 20 11.48 -1.16 -9.63
N LEU A 21 11.41 -0.52 -8.45
CA LEU A 21 11.41 0.93 -8.27
C LEU A 21 10.31 1.65 -9.07
N LEU A 22 9.26 0.90 -9.46
CA LEU A 22 8.11 1.39 -10.20
C LEU A 22 6.93 1.63 -9.25
N PRO A 23 6.05 2.60 -9.58
CA PRO A 23 4.81 2.79 -8.84
C PRO A 23 3.95 1.53 -8.89
N MET A 24 3.36 1.18 -7.77
CA MET A 24 2.43 0.08 -7.63
C MET A 24 1.02 0.60 -7.82
N GLN A 25 0.16 -0.26 -8.34
CA GLN A 25 -1.22 0.07 -8.60
C GLN A 25 -2.10 -0.44 -7.47
N TYR A 26 -2.93 0.44 -6.91
CA TYR A 26 -4.00 0.03 -6.02
C TYR A 26 -4.97 -0.91 -6.76
N GLN A 27 -5.24 -2.06 -6.16
CA GLN A 27 -6.14 -3.06 -6.70
C GLN A 27 -7.52 -2.93 -6.03
N ILE A 28 -7.60 -3.29 -4.76
CA ILE A 28 -8.84 -3.36 -3.98
C ILE A 28 -8.55 -3.20 -2.49
N LYS A 29 -9.57 -2.84 -1.71
CA LYS A 29 -9.51 -2.83 -0.25
C LYS A 29 -10.06 -4.16 0.28
N LYS A 30 -9.27 -4.89 1.06
CA LYS A 30 -9.67 -6.13 1.76
C LYS A 30 -9.49 -5.94 3.26
N ASP A 31 -10.53 -6.21 4.04
CA ASP A 31 -10.46 -6.23 5.51
C ASP A 31 -9.87 -4.95 6.13
N GLY A 32 -10.19 -3.78 5.54
CA GLY A 32 -9.66 -2.50 6.01
C GLY A 32 -8.23 -2.18 5.53
N LYS A 33 -7.58 -3.09 4.79
CA LYS A 33 -6.25 -2.94 4.20
C LYS A 33 -6.34 -2.67 2.69
N PHE A 34 -5.52 -1.78 2.19
CA PHE A 34 -5.37 -1.50 0.76
C PHE A 34 -4.39 -2.48 0.13
N LEU A 35 -4.83 -3.24 -0.86
CA LEU A 35 -3.97 -4.12 -1.65
C LEU A 35 -3.37 -3.35 -2.82
N TRP A 36 -2.04 -3.28 -2.84
CA TRP A 36 -1.24 -2.71 -3.91
C TRP A 36 -0.47 -3.80 -4.63
N GLN A 37 -0.37 -3.73 -5.96
CA GLN A 37 0.40 -4.71 -6.74
C GLN A 37 1.33 -4.02 -7.74
N CYS A 38 2.55 -4.53 -7.86
CA CYS A 38 3.48 -4.11 -8.90
C CYS A 38 3.10 -4.80 -10.22
N PHE A 39 2.79 -4.02 -11.26
CA PHE A 39 2.44 -4.56 -12.57
C PHE A 39 3.59 -5.33 -13.24
N LYS A 40 4.85 -4.99 -12.91
CA LYS A 40 6.03 -5.60 -13.53
C LYS A 40 6.39 -6.96 -12.94
N CYS A 41 6.42 -7.08 -11.61
CA CYS A 41 6.88 -8.29 -10.92
C CYS A 41 5.82 -9.01 -10.09
N GLY A 42 4.59 -8.47 -10.00
CA GLY A 42 3.49 -9.09 -9.25
C GLY A 42 3.63 -9.02 -7.72
N LYS A 43 4.61 -8.29 -7.19
CA LYS A 43 4.76 -8.07 -5.74
C LYS A 43 3.50 -7.40 -5.19
N GLN A 44 3.02 -7.82 -4.02
CA GLN A 44 1.83 -7.26 -3.39
C GLN A 44 2.16 -6.68 -2.01
N TYR A 45 1.52 -5.55 -1.68
CA TYR A 45 1.54 -4.95 -0.36
C TYR A 45 0.12 -4.79 0.14
N LEU A 46 -0.11 -5.19 1.39
CA LEU A 46 -1.33 -4.90 2.12
C LEU A 46 -1.01 -3.79 3.12
N VAL A 47 -1.57 -2.61 2.89
CA VAL A 47 -1.33 -1.42 3.72
C VAL A 47 -2.58 -1.16 4.55
N SER A 48 -2.48 -1.27 5.88
CA SER A 48 -3.57 -0.94 6.79
C SER A 48 -3.78 0.57 6.86
N GLN A 49 -5.04 1.02 6.88
CA GLN A 49 -5.35 2.46 7.02
C GLN A 49 -5.07 2.99 8.43
N ASN A 50 -5.20 2.12 9.44
CA ASN A 50 -4.83 2.45 10.79
C ASN A 50 -3.30 2.31 10.93
N ASN A 51 -2.65 3.32 11.50
CA ASN A 51 -1.21 3.38 11.83
C ASN A 51 -0.69 2.26 12.76
N ASP A 52 -1.42 1.16 12.91
CA ASP A 52 -0.97 -0.06 13.58
C ASP A 52 -0.16 -0.90 12.56
N ASP A 53 1.01 -0.35 12.23
CA ASP A 53 2.32 -0.90 11.78
C ASP A 53 2.44 -2.19 10.92
N SER A 54 1.37 -2.84 10.48
CA SER A 54 1.45 -4.12 9.77
C SER A 54 1.36 -3.92 8.26
N LEU A 55 2.51 -3.57 7.64
CA LEU A 55 2.73 -3.73 6.20
C LEU A 55 2.95 -5.22 5.91
N GLU A 56 1.92 -5.92 5.46
CA GLU A 56 2.05 -7.33 5.09
C GLU A 56 2.52 -7.45 3.63
N GLU A 57 3.72 -8.00 3.43
CA GLU A 57 4.26 -8.32 2.12
C GLU A 57 3.82 -9.72 1.69
N SER A 58 3.20 -9.82 0.52
CA SER A 58 2.85 -11.10 -0.08
C SER A 58 3.19 -11.11 -1.56
N TRP A 59 3.38 -12.29 -2.13
CA TRP A 59 3.65 -12.45 -3.56
C TRP A 59 2.45 -13.10 -4.22
N SER A 60 2.08 -12.60 -5.40
CA SER A 60 1.11 -13.32 -6.22
C SER A 60 1.66 -14.71 -6.54
N PRO A 61 0.85 -15.77 -6.39
CA PRO A 61 1.28 -17.11 -6.77
C PRO A 61 1.68 -17.10 -8.26
N PRO A 62 2.74 -17.85 -8.63
CA PRO A 62 3.08 -18.02 -10.04
C PRO A 62 1.87 -18.62 -10.76
N ARG A 63 1.45 -17.99 -11.86
CA ARG A 63 0.42 -18.54 -12.75
C ARG A 63 1.00 -19.67 -13.58
#